data_AF-A0A1R4H009-F1
#
_entry.id   AF-A0A1R4H009-F1
#
_cell.length_a   1.000
_cell.length_b   1.000
_cell.length_c   1.000
_cell.angle_alpha   90.00
_cell.angle_beta   90.00
_cell.angle_gamma   90.00
#
_symmetry.space_group_name_H-M   'P 1'
#
loop_
_entity.id
_entity.type
_entity.pdbx_description
1 polymer ?
#
loop_
_entity_poly.entity_id
_entity_poly.type
_entity_poly.pdbx_seq_one_letter_code
_entity_poly.pdbx_strand_id
1 'polypeptide(L)'
;MISQKRFSLTTVSSLCLALTASNFLYTPIASASNSYEVATLKSFSPFITAWQSAITKKNIAAAQQAEEQYEAKWQGLEVYINHRSLPLYLDMEVDTQFAIRDELEKAKPDFSLLKKLSVHLKEDLNASIQMAQSGPDLSPLFKDLVLLRELRGKSINIARKVLSSNSPDIAKVKSSFLIFKQGFPAIASLIDARSLTAGDEIQAAIDAADKIFSNPNATVAQLTTANDKLVTRYGFGVNLVNAAARTANLKKFAITDSDKQNLTQLNVIKLALLKNLPAAGETGSNSNFAVLQPALESLGRRINIVGTLRTALAAYDKSVKAKPSNAVEIKATKKTALEAVAITQQALAGQFWGSPKLQAFLAGLPKK
;
A
#
# COMPACT_ATOMS: atom_id res chain seq x y z
N MET A 1 -51.74 -42.35 -15.54
CA MET A 1 -52.97 -41.53 -15.52
C MET A 1 -52.62 -40.18 -14.90
N ILE A 2 -52.42 -39.17 -15.74
CA ILE A 2 -51.98 -37.82 -15.36
C ILE A 2 -53.20 -36.91 -15.42
N SER A 3 -53.56 -36.30 -14.30
CA SER A 3 -54.70 -35.39 -14.16
C SER A 3 -54.28 -33.96 -14.54
N GLN A 4 -54.82 -33.45 -15.65
CA GLN A 4 -54.68 -32.07 -16.07
C GLN A 4 -55.69 -31.18 -15.35
N LYS A 5 -55.22 -30.22 -14.54
CA LYS A 5 -56.02 -29.09 -14.07
C LYS A 5 -55.84 -27.92 -15.04
N ARG A 6 -56.96 -27.46 -15.60
CA ARG A 6 -57.09 -26.24 -16.42
C ARG A 6 -57.04 -25.01 -15.51
N PHE A 7 -56.22 -24.04 -15.86
CA PHE A 7 -56.26 -22.68 -15.31
C PHE A 7 -56.71 -21.73 -16.44
N SER A 8 -57.80 -21.00 -16.18
CA SER A 8 -58.34 -19.97 -17.06
C SER A 8 -57.50 -18.68 -16.94
N LEU A 9 -57.12 -18.11 -18.09
CA LEU A 9 -56.47 -16.81 -18.20
C LEU A 9 -57.53 -15.70 -18.10
N THR A 10 -57.39 -14.82 -17.10
CA THR A 10 -58.13 -13.55 -17.02
C THR A 10 -57.25 -12.44 -17.58
N THR A 11 -57.77 -11.72 -18.58
CA THR A 11 -57.17 -10.52 -19.18
C THR A 11 -56.99 -9.41 -18.16
N VAL A 12 -55.78 -8.85 -18.05
CA VAL A 12 -55.49 -7.62 -17.30
C VAL A 12 -55.17 -6.50 -18.30
N SER A 13 -55.96 -5.44 -18.23
CA SER A 13 -55.85 -4.22 -19.03
C SER A 13 -54.49 -3.54 -18.88
N SER A 14 -53.90 -3.16 -20.02
CA SER A 14 -52.67 -2.37 -20.09
C SER A 14 -52.92 -0.91 -19.69
N LEU A 15 -52.24 -0.47 -18.63
CA LEU A 15 -52.06 0.94 -18.30
C LEU A 15 -50.69 1.38 -18.84
N CYS A 16 -50.67 2.17 -19.91
CA CYS A 16 -49.45 2.77 -20.46
C CYS A 16 -48.90 3.83 -19.50
N LEU A 17 -47.85 3.48 -18.75
CA LEU A 17 -47.01 4.43 -18.03
C LEU A 17 -45.97 4.97 -19.01
N ALA A 18 -46.05 6.25 -19.37
CA ALA A 18 -45.04 6.92 -20.17
C ALA A 18 -43.74 7.07 -19.36
N LEU A 19 -42.73 6.24 -19.64
CA LEU A 19 -41.36 6.49 -19.21
C LEU A 19 -40.79 7.66 -20.01
N THR A 20 -40.62 8.81 -19.38
CA THR A 20 -39.72 9.85 -19.91
C THR A 20 -38.29 9.33 -19.79
N ALA A 21 -37.71 8.91 -20.91
CA ALA A 21 -36.29 8.62 -21.02
C ALA A 21 -35.52 9.93 -20.79
N SER A 22 -35.00 10.12 -19.57
CA SER A 22 -33.96 11.10 -19.32
C SER A 22 -32.73 10.67 -20.13
N ASN A 23 -32.51 11.34 -21.26
CA ASN A 23 -31.26 11.30 -22.00
C ASN A 23 -30.14 11.84 -21.09
N PHE A 24 -29.62 11.00 -20.20
CA PHE A 24 -28.30 11.22 -19.62
C PHE A 24 -27.32 11.16 -20.79
N LEU A 25 -26.91 12.33 -21.25
CA LEU A 25 -25.79 12.50 -22.15
C LEU A 25 -24.61 11.75 -21.52
N TYR A 26 -24.28 10.58 -22.10
CA TYR A 26 -23.06 9.85 -21.78
C TYR A 26 -21.92 10.68 -22.35
N THR A 27 -21.41 11.64 -21.57
CA THR A 27 -20.15 12.29 -21.91
C THR A 27 -19.09 11.20 -21.93
N PRO A 28 -18.43 10.95 -23.09
CA PRO A 28 -17.33 10.02 -23.13
C PRO A 28 -16.31 10.49 -22.10
N ILE A 29 -15.96 9.59 -21.17
CA ILE A 29 -14.90 9.84 -20.18
C ILE A 29 -13.66 10.19 -20.99
N ALA A 30 -13.17 11.42 -20.87
CA ALA A 30 -11.97 11.85 -21.56
C ALA A 30 -10.86 10.83 -21.29
N SER A 31 -10.21 10.34 -22.35
CA SER A 31 -9.18 9.30 -22.19
C SER A 31 -8.07 9.82 -21.26
N ALA A 32 -7.59 8.96 -20.36
CA ALA A 32 -6.58 9.27 -19.36
C ALA A 32 -5.16 9.48 -19.96
N SER A 33 -5.03 9.82 -21.24
CA SER A 33 -3.74 9.93 -21.95
C SER A 33 -2.77 10.93 -21.31
N ASN A 34 -3.29 11.89 -20.55
CA ASN A 34 -2.55 12.91 -19.80
C ASN A 34 -2.65 12.75 -18.28
N SER A 35 -3.07 11.58 -17.78
CA SER A 35 -3.13 11.34 -16.34
C SER A 35 -1.73 11.32 -15.71
N TYR A 36 -1.66 11.64 -14.42
CA TYR A 36 -0.41 11.58 -13.66
C TYR A 36 0.21 10.16 -13.67
N GLU A 37 -0.63 9.12 -13.64
CA GLU A 37 -0.21 7.72 -13.77
C GLU A 37 0.53 7.47 -15.09
N VAL A 38 -0.06 7.87 -16.23
CA VAL A 38 0.55 7.68 -17.55
C VAL A 38 1.88 8.44 -17.65
N ALA A 39 1.92 9.68 -17.14
CA ALA A 39 3.16 10.45 -17.10
C ALA A 39 4.23 9.78 -16.22
N THR A 40 3.84 9.22 -15.08
CA THR A 40 4.74 8.51 -14.15
C THR A 40 5.30 7.23 -14.80
N LEU A 41 4.47 6.42 -15.45
CA LEU A 41 4.89 5.22 -16.19
C LEU A 41 5.87 5.56 -17.32
N LYS A 42 5.57 6.59 -18.12
CA LYS A 42 6.47 7.05 -19.19
C LYS A 42 7.81 7.56 -18.66
N SER A 43 7.83 8.17 -17.47
CA SER A 43 9.07 8.64 -16.84
C SER A 43 10.05 7.51 -16.51
N PHE A 44 9.60 6.25 -16.57
CA PHE A 44 10.40 5.08 -16.26
C PHE A 44 11.21 4.55 -17.46
N SER A 45 10.80 4.86 -18.69
CA SER A 45 11.48 4.38 -19.91
C SER A 45 12.98 4.69 -20.00
N PRO A 46 13.49 5.84 -19.51
CA PRO A 46 14.93 6.11 -19.50
C PRO A 46 15.75 5.12 -18.67
N PHE A 47 15.22 4.62 -17.55
CA PHE A 47 15.93 3.67 -16.68
C PHE A 47 16.09 2.31 -17.34
N ILE A 48 15.01 1.78 -17.96
CA ILE A 48 15.08 0.54 -18.75
C ILE A 48 16.04 0.71 -19.94
N THR A 49 16.01 1.87 -20.60
CA THR A 49 16.91 2.16 -21.73
C THR A 49 18.37 2.19 -21.30
N ALA A 50 18.69 2.79 -20.15
CA ALA A 50 20.04 2.77 -19.59
C ALA A 50 20.50 1.33 -19.29
N TRP A 51 19.62 0.52 -18.71
CA TRP A 51 19.90 -0.89 -18.41
C TRP A 51 20.16 -1.72 -19.69
N GLN A 52 19.30 -1.59 -20.70
CA GLN A 52 19.46 -2.21 -22.03
C GLN A 52 20.77 -1.81 -22.70
N SER A 53 21.14 -0.52 -22.61
CA SER A 53 22.38 0.01 -23.18
C SER A 53 23.61 -0.61 -22.52
N ALA A 54 23.62 -0.70 -21.19
CA ALA A 54 24.71 -1.31 -20.44
C ALA A 54 24.84 -2.82 -20.73
N ILE A 55 23.72 -3.55 -20.77
CA ILE A 55 23.66 -4.97 -21.15
C ILE A 55 24.21 -5.19 -22.56
N THR A 56 23.79 -4.36 -23.53
CA THR A 56 24.25 -4.46 -24.94
C THR A 56 25.76 -4.24 -25.06
N LYS A 57 26.31 -3.32 -24.26
CA LYS A 57 27.76 -3.05 -24.19
C LYS A 57 28.54 -4.08 -23.39
N LYS A 58 27.87 -5.10 -22.84
CA LYS A 58 28.44 -6.09 -21.93
C LYS A 58 29.15 -5.48 -20.71
N ASN A 59 28.69 -4.32 -20.25
CA ASN A 59 29.30 -3.61 -19.13
C ASN A 59 28.52 -3.94 -17.84
N ILE A 60 29.04 -4.92 -17.08
CA ILE A 60 28.40 -5.43 -15.85
C ILE A 60 28.22 -4.31 -14.82
N ALA A 61 29.28 -3.54 -14.54
CA ALA A 61 29.23 -2.48 -13.54
C ALA A 61 28.18 -1.40 -13.90
N ALA A 62 28.11 -0.98 -15.17
CA ALA A 62 27.09 -0.04 -15.62
C ALA A 62 25.67 -0.64 -15.59
N ALA A 63 25.52 -1.95 -15.85
CA ALA A 63 24.23 -2.63 -15.80
C ALA A 63 23.72 -2.74 -14.35
N GLN A 64 24.61 -3.06 -13.41
CA GLN A 64 24.31 -3.07 -11.96
C GLN A 64 23.97 -1.67 -11.45
N GLN A 65 24.68 -0.64 -11.90
CA GLN A 65 24.34 0.74 -11.56
C GLN A 65 22.96 1.15 -12.11
N ALA A 66 22.64 0.77 -13.36
CA ALA A 66 21.34 1.02 -13.96
C ALA A 66 20.22 0.25 -13.25
N GLU A 67 20.47 -0.99 -12.80
CA GLU A 67 19.54 -1.78 -11.98
C GLU A 67 19.20 -1.07 -10.66
N GLU A 68 20.20 -0.52 -9.97
CA GLU A 68 19.96 0.18 -8.72
C GLU A 68 19.11 1.45 -8.92
N GLN A 69 19.36 2.19 -10.01
CA GLN A 69 18.55 3.36 -10.38
C GLN A 69 17.13 2.96 -10.76
N TYR A 70 16.98 1.84 -11.48
CA TYR A 70 15.69 1.25 -11.82
C TYR A 70 14.92 0.89 -10.54
N GLU A 71 15.51 0.12 -9.62
CA GLU A 71 14.87 -0.34 -8.38
C GLU A 71 14.43 0.83 -7.50
N ALA A 72 15.27 1.85 -7.37
CA ALA A 72 14.95 3.05 -6.60
C ALA A 72 13.65 3.73 -7.06
N LYS A 73 13.36 3.68 -8.36
CA LYS A 73 12.17 4.27 -8.98
C LYS A 73 11.01 3.27 -9.12
N TRP A 74 11.30 1.96 -9.25
CA TRP A 74 10.31 0.87 -9.34
C TRP A 74 9.35 0.89 -8.16
N GLN A 75 9.85 1.13 -6.93
CA GLN A 75 9.05 1.17 -5.70
C GLN A 75 7.86 2.14 -5.77
N GLY A 76 8.01 3.26 -6.48
CA GLY A 76 6.94 4.21 -6.72
C GLY A 76 5.95 3.73 -7.78
N LEU A 77 6.45 3.08 -8.83
CA LEU A 77 5.70 2.71 -10.02
C LEU A 77 4.83 1.48 -9.82
N GLU A 78 5.36 0.49 -9.13
CA GLU A 78 4.78 -0.85 -9.00
C GLU A 78 3.34 -0.81 -8.46
N VAL A 79 2.97 0.22 -7.69
CA VAL A 79 1.62 0.34 -7.12
C VAL A 79 0.55 0.54 -8.18
N TYR A 80 0.87 1.23 -9.28
CA TYR A 80 -0.04 1.42 -10.40
C TYR A 80 -0.24 0.10 -11.14
N ILE A 81 0.88 -0.54 -11.51
CA ILE A 81 0.88 -1.78 -12.27
C ILE A 81 0.18 -2.88 -11.46
N ASN A 82 0.55 -3.08 -10.20
CA ASN A 82 -0.07 -4.06 -9.31
C ASN A 82 -1.56 -3.80 -9.07
N HIS A 83 -2.00 -2.53 -9.10
CA HIS A 83 -3.42 -2.20 -8.97
C HIS A 83 -4.22 -2.53 -10.23
N ARG A 84 -3.63 -2.26 -11.40
CA ARG A 84 -4.25 -2.46 -12.71
C ARG A 84 -4.24 -3.93 -13.13
N SER A 85 -3.11 -4.62 -12.93
CA SER A 85 -2.89 -6.01 -13.33
C SER A 85 -1.83 -6.66 -12.45
N LEU A 86 -2.27 -7.53 -11.54
CA LEU A 86 -1.37 -8.38 -10.76
C LEU A 86 -0.49 -9.29 -11.66
N PRO A 87 -1.03 -9.94 -12.71
CA PRO A 87 -0.19 -10.75 -13.61
C PRO A 87 0.95 -9.96 -14.25
N LEU A 88 0.68 -8.76 -14.76
CA LEU A 88 1.72 -7.94 -15.40
C LEU A 88 2.76 -7.45 -14.40
N TYR A 89 2.33 -7.12 -13.17
CA TYR A 89 3.26 -6.82 -12.08
C TYR A 89 4.19 -8.00 -11.76
N LEU A 90 3.64 -9.22 -11.68
CA LEU A 90 4.43 -10.42 -11.38
C LEU A 90 5.42 -10.72 -12.50
N ASP A 91 5.01 -10.59 -13.76
CA ASP A 91 5.89 -10.79 -14.92
C ASP A 91 7.07 -9.80 -14.92
N MET A 92 6.78 -8.52 -14.65
CA MET A 92 7.80 -7.47 -14.59
C MET A 92 8.78 -7.64 -13.43
N GLU A 93 8.26 -7.78 -12.20
CA GLU A 93 9.11 -7.82 -11.01
C GLU A 93 9.68 -9.22 -10.78
N VAL A 94 8.79 -10.21 -10.63
CA VAL A 94 9.13 -11.58 -10.22
C VAL A 94 9.88 -12.31 -11.32
N ASP A 95 9.32 -12.35 -12.53
CA ASP A 95 9.85 -13.21 -13.60
C ASP A 95 10.98 -12.54 -14.38
N THR A 96 10.90 -11.23 -14.59
CA THR A 96 11.85 -10.50 -15.45
C THR A 96 12.94 -9.77 -14.67
N GLN A 97 12.57 -8.87 -13.74
CA GLN A 97 13.55 -8.05 -13.05
C GLN A 97 14.48 -8.89 -12.17
N PHE A 98 13.96 -9.82 -11.36
CA PHE A 98 14.82 -10.72 -10.58
C PHE A 98 15.72 -11.57 -11.47
N ALA A 99 15.20 -12.11 -12.59
CA ALA A 99 16.02 -12.90 -13.50
C ALA A 99 17.19 -12.09 -14.09
N ILE A 100 16.98 -10.81 -14.43
CA ILE A 100 18.07 -9.92 -14.88
C ILE A 100 19.09 -9.72 -13.76
N ARG A 101 18.64 -9.44 -12.52
CA ARG A 101 19.52 -9.24 -11.36
C ARG A 101 20.37 -10.48 -11.09
N ASP A 102 19.74 -11.64 -10.95
CA ASP A 102 20.40 -12.92 -10.67
C ASP A 102 21.41 -13.27 -11.76
N GLU A 103 21.08 -13.01 -13.03
CA GLU A 103 21.98 -13.25 -14.15
C GLU A 103 23.20 -12.31 -14.12
N LEU A 104 23.03 -11.04 -13.73
CA LEU A 104 24.13 -10.07 -13.57
C LEU A 104 25.07 -10.38 -12.40
N GLU A 105 24.63 -11.16 -11.42
CA GLU A 105 25.43 -11.58 -10.26
C GLU A 105 26.30 -12.81 -10.54
N LYS A 106 26.08 -13.51 -11.66
CA LYS A 106 26.90 -14.67 -12.05
C LYS A 106 28.32 -14.26 -12.43
N ALA A 107 29.27 -15.14 -12.16
CA ALA A 107 30.67 -14.95 -12.57
C ALA A 107 30.84 -14.82 -14.10
N LYS A 108 29.91 -15.40 -14.87
CA LYS A 108 29.85 -15.33 -16.34
C LYS A 108 28.40 -15.10 -16.80
N PRO A 109 27.91 -13.86 -16.84
CA PRO A 109 26.55 -13.56 -17.26
C PRO A 109 26.27 -13.93 -18.71
N ASP A 110 25.11 -14.50 -18.99
CA ASP A 110 24.56 -14.71 -20.33
C ASP A 110 23.95 -13.41 -20.86
N PHE A 111 24.76 -12.64 -21.59
CA PHE A 111 24.32 -11.40 -22.22
C PHE A 111 23.24 -11.58 -23.30
N SER A 112 23.09 -12.78 -23.87
CA SER A 112 21.99 -13.06 -24.82
C SER A 112 20.66 -13.14 -24.07
N LEU A 113 20.64 -13.85 -22.95
CA LEU A 113 19.48 -13.91 -22.06
C LEU A 113 19.15 -12.53 -21.49
N LEU A 114 20.13 -11.82 -20.93
CA LEU A 114 19.94 -10.46 -20.40
C LEU A 114 19.32 -9.52 -21.42
N LYS A 115 19.76 -9.59 -22.69
CA LYS A 115 19.20 -8.79 -23.77
C LYS A 115 17.71 -9.12 -23.98
N LYS A 116 17.36 -10.41 -24.05
CA LYS A 116 15.95 -10.85 -24.20
C LYS A 116 15.08 -10.36 -23.04
N LEU A 117 15.49 -10.59 -21.80
CA LEU A 117 14.77 -10.15 -20.60
C LEU A 117 14.60 -8.63 -20.57
N SER A 118 15.64 -7.87 -20.92
CA SER A 118 15.56 -6.41 -20.95
C SER A 118 14.61 -5.87 -22.02
N VAL A 119 14.42 -6.60 -23.14
CA VAL A 119 13.42 -6.25 -24.16
C VAL A 119 12.02 -6.55 -23.64
N HIS A 120 11.81 -7.73 -23.04
CA HIS A 120 10.55 -8.13 -22.42
C HIS A 120 10.09 -7.11 -21.38
N LEU A 121 10.99 -6.69 -20.47
CA LEU A 121 10.68 -5.66 -19.47
C LEU A 121 10.18 -4.34 -20.07
N LYS A 122 10.72 -3.95 -21.23
CA LYS A 122 10.30 -2.74 -21.95
C LYS A 122 8.91 -2.93 -22.58
N GLU A 123 8.64 -4.11 -23.11
CA GLU A 123 7.33 -4.46 -23.67
C GLU A 123 6.25 -4.44 -22.58
N ASP A 124 6.53 -4.98 -21.40
CA ASP A 124 5.61 -4.94 -20.26
C ASP A 124 5.36 -3.52 -19.72
N LEU A 125 6.40 -2.67 -19.72
CA LEU A 125 6.21 -1.25 -19.39
C LEU A 125 5.27 -0.58 -20.41
N ASN A 126 5.43 -0.87 -21.70
CA ASN A 126 4.56 -0.33 -22.73
C ASN A 126 3.11 -0.84 -22.58
N ALA A 127 2.94 -2.12 -22.28
CA ALA A 127 1.63 -2.70 -21.97
C ALA A 127 0.98 -2.03 -20.75
N SER A 128 1.78 -1.76 -19.70
CA SER A 128 1.33 -1.03 -18.51
C SER A 128 0.89 0.40 -18.84
N ILE A 129 1.65 1.12 -19.69
CA ILE A 129 1.29 2.46 -20.17
C ILE A 129 -0.05 2.42 -20.93
N GLN A 130 -0.20 1.48 -21.86
CA GLN A 130 -1.43 1.34 -22.65
C GLN A 130 -2.64 1.03 -21.77
N MET A 131 -2.46 0.17 -20.75
CA MET A 131 -3.50 -0.17 -19.79
C MET A 131 -3.92 1.05 -18.95
N ALA A 132 -2.96 1.86 -18.51
CA ALA A 132 -3.24 3.10 -17.78
C ALA A 132 -3.96 4.14 -18.66
N GLN A 133 -3.59 4.26 -19.94
CA GLN A 133 -4.22 5.19 -20.89
C GLN A 133 -5.67 4.83 -21.22
N SER A 134 -5.97 3.52 -21.28
CA SER A 134 -7.31 3.01 -21.62
C SER A 134 -8.20 2.76 -20.41
N GLY A 135 -7.62 2.67 -19.21
CA GLY A 135 -8.35 2.48 -17.97
C GLY A 135 -9.01 3.76 -17.44
N PRO A 136 -9.98 3.64 -16.52
CA PRO A 136 -10.51 4.80 -15.80
C PRO A 136 -9.42 5.42 -14.93
N ASP A 137 -9.55 6.71 -14.61
CA ASP A 137 -8.65 7.37 -13.66
C ASP A 137 -8.61 6.63 -12.31
N LEU A 138 -7.45 6.67 -11.67
CA LEU A 138 -7.28 6.20 -10.30
C LEU A 138 -7.51 7.34 -9.31
N SER A 139 -7.69 6.96 -8.04
CA SER A 139 -7.73 7.93 -6.95
C SER A 139 -6.46 8.79 -6.94
N PRO A 140 -6.58 10.11 -6.77
CA PRO A 140 -5.42 10.99 -6.57
C PRO A 140 -4.51 10.53 -5.43
N LEU A 141 -5.01 9.74 -4.48
CA LEU A 141 -4.21 9.15 -3.39
C LEU A 141 -3.10 8.21 -3.87
N PHE A 142 -3.18 7.68 -5.09
CA PHE A 142 -2.07 6.94 -5.66
C PHE A 142 -0.84 7.83 -5.90
N LYS A 143 -1.03 9.11 -6.24
CA LYS A 143 0.08 10.06 -6.34
C LYS A 143 0.77 10.23 -4.99
N ASP A 144 0.00 10.41 -3.91
CA ASP A 144 0.54 10.52 -2.55
C ASP A 144 1.34 9.27 -2.19
N LEU A 145 0.79 8.08 -2.50
CA LEU A 145 1.45 6.81 -2.27
C LEU A 145 2.76 6.67 -3.04
N VAL A 146 2.80 7.08 -4.31
CA VAL A 146 4.00 7.07 -5.15
C VAL A 146 5.10 7.91 -4.51
N LEU A 147 4.80 9.15 -4.11
CA LEU A 147 5.79 10.03 -3.48
C LEU A 147 6.40 9.40 -2.22
N LEU A 148 5.56 8.78 -1.39
CA LEU A 148 6.03 8.09 -0.18
C LEU A 148 6.93 6.89 -0.52
N ARG A 149 6.55 6.07 -1.49
CA ARG A 149 7.32 4.87 -1.87
C ARG A 149 8.60 5.21 -2.61
N GLU A 150 8.60 6.25 -3.45
CA GLU A 150 9.81 6.74 -4.11
C GLU A 150 10.84 7.22 -3.09
N LEU A 151 10.43 8.00 -2.07
CA LEU A 151 11.37 8.38 -1.01
C LEU A 151 11.98 7.13 -0.37
N ARG A 152 11.15 6.17 0.04
CA ARG A 152 11.62 4.92 0.66
C ARG A 152 12.58 4.13 -0.23
N GLY A 153 12.21 3.95 -1.50
CA GLY A 153 12.95 3.18 -2.49
C GLY A 153 14.34 3.75 -2.72
N LYS A 154 14.46 5.06 -2.97
CA LYS A 154 15.74 5.73 -3.24
C LYS A 154 16.60 6.02 -2.01
N SER A 155 16.20 5.56 -0.81
CA SER A 155 16.88 5.92 0.44
C SER A 155 16.99 4.75 1.44
N ILE A 156 16.10 4.62 2.41
CA ILE A 156 16.20 3.64 3.51
C ILE A 156 16.14 2.18 3.05
N ASN A 157 15.55 1.90 1.87
CA ASN A 157 15.66 0.58 1.25
C ASN A 157 17.05 0.31 0.66
N ILE A 158 17.70 1.31 0.06
CA ILE A 158 19.10 1.19 -0.38
C ILE A 158 20.00 0.99 0.84
N ALA A 159 19.81 1.78 1.91
CA ALA A 159 20.55 1.62 3.16
C ALA A 159 20.42 0.18 3.71
N ARG A 160 19.20 -0.38 3.73
CA ARG A 160 18.95 -1.76 4.14
C ARG A 160 19.71 -2.77 3.26
N LYS A 161 19.60 -2.66 1.93
CA LYS A 161 20.27 -3.55 0.97
C LYS A 161 21.79 -3.55 1.17
N VAL A 162 22.39 -2.36 1.33
CA VAL A 162 23.84 -2.22 1.54
C VAL A 162 24.27 -2.79 2.90
N LEU A 163 23.48 -2.56 3.97
CA LEU A 163 23.74 -3.11 5.31
C LEU A 163 23.69 -4.64 5.35
N SER A 164 22.90 -5.28 4.48
CA SER A 164 22.83 -6.75 4.39
C SER A 164 23.92 -7.39 3.52
N SER A 165 24.80 -6.60 2.89
CA SER A 165 25.87 -7.14 2.05
C SER A 165 27.03 -7.71 2.88
N ASN A 166 27.86 -8.57 2.26
CA ASN A 166 29.04 -9.15 2.91
C ASN A 166 30.14 -8.11 3.22
N SER A 167 30.07 -6.93 2.59
CA SER A 167 31.02 -5.82 2.82
C SER A 167 30.27 -4.50 2.72
N PRO A 168 29.52 -4.11 3.78
CA PRO A 168 28.68 -2.92 3.75
C PRO A 168 29.47 -1.64 3.51
N ASP A 169 29.12 -0.91 2.45
CA ASP A 169 29.59 0.45 2.22
C ASP A 169 28.87 1.42 3.18
N ILE A 170 29.51 1.70 4.31
CA ILE A 170 28.95 2.57 5.35
C ILE A 170 28.75 4.01 4.87
N ALA A 171 29.59 4.49 3.94
CA ALA A 171 29.43 5.84 3.38
C ALA A 171 28.14 5.93 2.56
N LYS A 172 27.87 4.93 1.72
CA LYS A 172 26.62 4.82 0.96
C LYS A 172 25.40 4.66 1.85
N VAL A 173 25.49 3.88 2.94
CA VAL A 173 24.42 3.74 3.95
C VAL A 173 24.08 5.10 4.57
N LYS A 174 25.10 5.87 4.99
CA LYS A 174 24.91 7.21 5.57
C LYS A 174 24.34 8.21 4.57
N SER A 175 24.85 8.20 3.33
CA SER A 175 24.31 9.03 2.24
C SER A 175 22.83 8.72 1.96
N SER A 176 22.47 7.44 1.91
CA SER A 176 21.09 6.99 1.68
C SER A 176 20.15 7.43 2.81
N PHE A 177 20.57 7.33 4.07
CA PHE A 177 19.80 7.88 5.20
C PHE A 177 19.63 9.40 5.11
N LEU A 178 20.67 10.13 4.72
CA LEU A 178 20.59 11.58 4.56
C LEU A 178 19.56 12.00 3.50
N ILE A 179 19.50 11.28 2.37
CA ILE A 179 18.47 11.47 1.34
C ILE A 179 17.07 11.31 1.94
N PHE A 180 16.85 10.30 2.78
CA PHE A 180 15.57 10.10 3.47
C PHE A 180 15.24 11.28 4.39
N LYS A 181 16.17 11.62 5.29
CA LYS A 181 16.00 12.69 6.29
C LYS A 181 15.66 14.02 5.64
N GLN A 182 16.34 14.37 4.54
CA GLN A 182 16.10 15.61 3.80
C GLN A 182 14.80 15.59 2.99
N GLY A 183 14.41 14.43 2.46
CA GLY A 183 13.20 14.29 1.66
C GLY A 183 11.91 14.19 2.48
N PHE A 184 11.98 13.66 3.71
CA PHE A 184 10.81 13.38 4.53
C PHE A 184 9.93 14.63 4.82
N PRO A 185 10.48 15.81 5.17
CA PRO A 185 9.66 17.00 5.43
C PRO A 185 8.72 17.37 4.29
N ALA A 186 9.10 17.14 3.03
CA ALA A 186 8.27 17.46 1.86
C ALA A 186 7.04 16.56 1.72
N ILE A 187 7.00 15.41 2.40
CA ILE A 187 5.93 14.41 2.29
C ILE A 187 5.33 14.00 3.64
N ALA A 188 5.84 14.55 4.76
CA ALA A 188 5.36 14.26 6.11
C ALA A 188 3.85 14.52 6.25
N SER A 189 3.36 15.61 5.65
CA SER A 189 1.96 16.00 5.65
C SER A 189 1.02 14.94 5.06
N LEU A 190 1.52 14.10 4.13
CA LEU A 190 0.72 13.02 3.54
C LEU A 190 0.40 11.92 4.56
N ILE A 191 1.30 11.70 5.53
CA ILE A 191 1.13 10.75 6.64
C ILE A 191 0.34 11.42 7.78
N ASP A 192 0.67 12.66 8.13
CA ASP A 192 0.00 13.42 9.19
C ASP A 192 -1.49 13.60 8.90
N ALA A 193 -1.83 13.82 7.63
CA ALA A 193 -3.20 13.86 7.16
C ALA A 193 -3.99 12.57 7.43
N ARG A 194 -3.33 11.45 7.76
CA ARG A 194 -3.95 10.16 8.10
C ARG A 194 -3.83 9.84 9.59
N SER A 195 -2.67 10.11 10.17
CA SER A 195 -2.39 9.86 11.58
C SER A 195 -1.21 10.73 12.05
N LEU A 196 -1.52 11.77 12.84
CA LEU A 196 -0.50 12.58 13.52
C LEU A 196 0.44 11.71 14.37
N THR A 197 -0.12 10.72 15.09
CA THR A 197 0.69 9.76 15.87
C THR A 197 1.68 8.99 15.00
N ALA A 198 1.30 8.58 13.78
CA ALA A 198 2.24 7.91 12.87
C ALA A 198 3.36 8.87 12.42
N GLY A 199 3.02 10.13 12.13
CA GLY A 199 3.99 11.19 11.83
C GLY A 199 4.99 11.39 12.96
N ASP A 200 4.50 11.59 14.18
CA ASP A 200 5.32 11.75 15.38
C ASP A 200 6.25 10.54 15.60
N GLU A 201 5.74 9.32 15.44
CA GLU A 201 6.54 8.10 15.60
C GLU A 201 7.61 7.95 14.52
N ILE A 202 7.34 8.40 13.29
CA ILE A 202 8.33 8.40 12.20
C ILE A 202 9.39 9.46 12.49
N GLN A 203 9.01 10.68 12.89
CA GLN A 203 9.96 11.73 13.24
C GLN A 203 10.86 11.29 14.40
N ALA A 204 10.29 10.70 15.45
CA ALA A 204 11.07 10.13 16.55
C ALA A 204 12.04 9.03 16.08
N ALA A 205 11.65 8.20 15.12
CA ALA A 205 12.53 7.19 14.52
C ALA A 205 13.64 7.82 13.66
N ILE A 206 13.35 8.91 12.94
CA ILE A 206 14.35 9.69 12.19
C ILE A 206 15.38 10.27 13.16
N ASP A 207 14.94 10.94 14.23
CA ASP A 207 15.83 11.56 15.21
C ASP A 207 16.70 10.53 15.93
N ALA A 208 16.13 9.37 16.26
CA ALA A 208 16.87 8.25 16.84
C ALA A 208 17.90 7.68 15.85
N ALA A 209 17.53 7.51 14.57
CA ALA A 209 18.45 7.06 13.54
C ALA A 209 19.57 8.09 13.31
N ASP A 210 19.25 9.38 13.28
CA ASP A 210 20.20 10.47 13.04
C ASP A 210 21.36 10.47 14.04
N LYS A 211 21.05 10.24 15.32
CA LYS A 211 22.06 10.11 16.38
C LYS A 211 23.02 8.94 16.12
N ILE A 212 22.52 7.82 15.60
CA ILE A 212 23.34 6.63 15.30
C ILE A 212 24.13 6.84 14.00
N PHE A 213 23.49 7.34 12.94
CA PHE A 213 24.11 7.52 11.63
C PHE A 213 25.17 8.63 11.62
N SER A 214 25.02 9.65 12.47
CA SER A 214 26.00 10.72 12.63
C SER A 214 27.23 10.30 13.46
N ASN A 215 27.16 9.19 14.19
CA ASN A 215 28.31 8.69 14.95
C ASN A 215 29.36 8.08 13.99
N PRO A 216 30.60 8.59 13.97
CA PRO A 216 31.66 8.02 13.12
C PRO A 216 32.01 6.57 13.50
N ASN A 217 31.75 6.17 14.75
CA ASN A 217 32.08 4.85 15.31
C ASN A 217 30.88 3.90 15.36
N ALA A 218 29.75 4.21 14.70
CA ALA A 218 28.59 3.33 14.68
C ALA A 218 28.91 2.01 13.97
N THR A 219 28.55 0.89 14.59
CA THR A 219 28.72 -0.45 14.02
C THR A 219 27.63 -0.75 12.99
N VAL A 220 27.87 -1.74 12.12
CA VAL A 220 26.86 -2.27 11.18
C VAL A 220 25.59 -2.67 11.94
N ALA A 221 25.71 -3.38 13.07
CA ALA A 221 24.56 -3.83 13.86
C ALA A 221 23.72 -2.66 14.42
N GLN A 222 24.38 -1.57 14.84
CA GLN A 222 23.68 -0.37 15.31
C GLN A 222 22.94 0.32 14.17
N LEU A 223 23.58 0.47 13.00
CA LEU A 223 22.98 1.06 11.81
C LEU A 223 21.80 0.22 11.30
N THR A 224 21.93 -1.10 11.23
CA THR A 224 20.85 -2.03 10.88
C THR A 224 19.66 -1.88 11.80
N THR A 225 19.89 -1.91 13.12
CA THR A 225 18.82 -1.75 14.11
C THR A 225 18.10 -0.41 13.98
N ALA A 226 18.86 0.68 13.77
CA ALA A 226 18.29 2.01 13.58
C ALA A 226 17.47 2.10 12.28
N ASN A 227 18.02 1.60 11.17
CA ASN A 227 17.36 1.59 9.87
C ASN A 227 16.08 0.74 9.89
N ASP A 228 16.09 -0.43 10.52
CA ASP A 228 14.92 -1.30 10.59
C ASP A 228 13.78 -0.71 11.40
N LYS A 229 14.08 -0.02 12.50
CA LYS A 229 13.09 0.75 13.26
C LYS A 229 12.46 1.83 12.38
N LEU A 230 13.30 2.60 11.66
CA LEU A 230 12.83 3.65 10.76
C LEU A 230 11.97 3.10 9.62
N VAL A 231 12.44 2.08 8.90
CA VAL A 231 11.68 1.44 7.81
C VAL A 231 10.36 0.87 8.32
N THR A 232 10.33 0.28 9.51
CA THR A 232 9.10 -0.26 10.11
C THR A 232 8.09 0.86 10.39
N ARG A 233 8.52 1.97 11.02
CA ARG A 233 7.62 3.10 11.32
C ARG A 233 7.15 3.81 10.06
N TYR A 234 8.06 4.07 9.13
CA TYR A 234 7.70 4.66 7.84
C TYR A 234 6.77 3.75 7.03
N GLY A 235 7.03 2.43 7.06
CA GLY A 235 6.18 1.42 6.42
C GLY A 235 4.75 1.43 6.95
N PHE A 236 4.54 1.65 8.25
CA PHE A 236 3.20 1.85 8.80
C PHE A 236 2.51 3.08 8.20
N GLY A 237 3.19 4.23 8.13
CA GLY A 237 2.67 5.43 7.48
C GLY A 237 2.31 5.22 6.00
N VAL A 238 3.19 4.56 5.24
CA VAL A 238 2.93 4.15 3.85
C VAL A 238 1.69 3.26 3.76
N ASN A 239 1.52 2.31 4.69
CA ASN A 239 0.38 1.39 4.69
C ASN A 239 -0.96 2.09 4.94
N LEU A 240 -0.98 3.17 5.73
CA LEU A 240 -2.19 4.00 5.90
C LEU A 240 -2.63 4.62 4.57
N VAL A 241 -1.70 5.24 3.85
CA VAL A 241 -1.98 5.86 2.54
C VAL A 241 -2.31 4.81 1.49
N ASN A 242 -1.59 3.67 1.48
CA ASN A 242 -1.85 2.56 0.58
C ASN A 242 -3.27 1.98 0.77
N ALA A 243 -3.69 1.79 2.02
CA ALA A 243 -5.03 1.29 2.32
C ALA A 243 -6.10 2.23 1.78
N ALA A 244 -5.95 3.54 2.01
CA ALA A 244 -6.86 4.56 1.49
C ALA A 244 -6.88 4.62 -0.05
N ALA A 245 -5.70 4.56 -0.70
CA ALA A 245 -5.59 4.63 -2.15
C ALA A 245 -6.25 3.42 -2.83
N ARG A 246 -5.97 2.21 -2.35
CA ARG A 246 -6.45 0.97 -2.98
C ARG A 246 -7.94 0.75 -2.85
N THR A 247 -8.54 1.20 -1.76
CA THR A 247 -9.97 1.04 -1.48
C THR A 247 -10.80 2.22 -1.93
N ALA A 248 -10.17 3.26 -2.47
CA ALA A 248 -10.88 4.41 -2.97
C ALA A 248 -11.87 4.02 -4.08
N ASN A 249 -13.11 4.45 -3.92
CA ASN A 249 -14.20 4.37 -4.86
C ASN A 249 -14.53 5.77 -5.38
N LEU A 250 -14.11 6.04 -6.62
CA LEU A 250 -14.34 7.31 -7.31
C LEU A 250 -15.83 7.63 -7.58
N LYS A 251 -16.70 6.64 -7.48
CA LYS A 251 -18.16 6.82 -7.61
C LYS A 251 -18.83 7.19 -6.29
N LYS A 252 -18.08 7.20 -5.19
CA LYS A 252 -18.57 7.52 -3.85
C LYS A 252 -18.12 8.93 -3.50
N PHE A 253 -19.07 9.85 -3.38
CA PHE A 253 -18.79 11.28 -3.18
C PHE A 253 -18.94 11.75 -1.72
N ALA A 254 -19.47 10.90 -0.85
CA ALA A 254 -19.65 11.19 0.56
C ALA A 254 -19.46 9.95 1.43
N ILE A 255 -19.13 10.19 2.71
CA ILE A 255 -19.21 9.18 3.76
C ILE A 255 -20.68 8.77 3.95
N THR A 256 -20.95 7.47 4.00
CA THR A 256 -22.30 6.91 4.20
C THR A 256 -22.53 6.57 5.67
N ASP A 257 -23.78 6.30 6.05
CA ASP A 257 -24.08 5.87 7.41
C ASP A 257 -23.53 4.47 7.71
N SER A 258 -23.44 3.59 6.70
CA SER A 258 -22.77 2.29 6.84
C SER A 258 -21.27 2.48 7.16
N ASP A 259 -20.59 3.43 6.52
CA ASP A 259 -19.19 3.72 6.86
C ASP A 259 -19.05 4.22 8.29
N LYS A 260 -19.93 5.12 8.72
CA LYS A 260 -19.94 5.64 10.10
C LYS A 260 -20.15 4.50 11.09
N GLN A 261 -21.12 3.61 10.83
CA GLN A 261 -21.36 2.44 11.67
C GLN A 261 -20.12 1.55 11.77
N ASN A 262 -19.46 1.25 10.65
CA ASN A 262 -18.23 0.46 10.64
C ASN A 262 -17.09 1.16 11.41
N LEU A 263 -16.93 2.47 11.25
CA LEU A 263 -15.95 3.24 12.01
C LEU A 263 -16.26 3.26 13.52
N THR A 264 -17.53 3.30 13.91
CA THR A 264 -17.95 3.16 15.31
C THR A 264 -17.54 1.80 15.87
N GLN A 265 -17.79 0.70 15.13
CA GLN A 265 -17.38 -0.64 15.56
C GLN A 265 -15.86 -0.77 15.71
N LEU A 266 -15.08 -0.21 14.77
CA LEU A 266 -13.63 -0.14 14.90
C LEU A 266 -13.18 0.70 16.11
N ASN A 267 -13.90 1.77 16.43
CA ASN A 267 -13.62 2.55 17.63
C ASN A 267 -13.89 1.76 18.92
N VAL A 268 -14.94 0.93 18.96
CA VAL A 268 -15.18 0.02 20.10
C VAL A 268 -14.00 -0.94 20.28
N ILE A 269 -13.50 -1.55 19.20
CA ILE A 269 -12.31 -2.42 19.25
C ILE A 269 -11.09 -1.63 19.75
N LYS A 270 -10.86 -0.42 19.21
CA LYS A 270 -9.77 0.47 19.64
C LYS A 270 -9.83 0.78 21.15
N LEU A 271 -11.00 1.14 21.67
CA LEU A 271 -11.19 1.45 23.08
C LEU A 271 -10.95 0.21 23.96
N ALA A 272 -11.38 -0.97 23.51
CA ALA A 272 -11.11 -2.22 24.20
C ALA A 272 -9.61 -2.53 24.26
N LEU A 273 -8.87 -2.33 23.15
CA LEU A 273 -7.40 -2.46 23.12
C LEU A 273 -6.72 -1.50 24.10
N LEU A 274 -7.15 -0.23 24.12
CA LEU A 274 -6.59 0.79 25.03
C LEU A 274 -6.82 0.45 26.51
N LYS A 275 -7.96 -0.18 26.83
CA LYS A 275 -8.30 -0.66 28.18
C LYS A 275 -7.66 -2.01 28.55
N ASN A 276 -6.86 -2.57 27.67
CA ASN A 276 -6.29 -3.90 27.76
C ASN A 276 -7.32 -5.03 27.94
N LEU A 277 -8.50 -4.91 27.31
CA LEU A 277 -9.58 -5.90 27.45
C LEU A 277 -9.39 -7.07 26.46
N PRO A 278 -9.57 -8.33 26.91
CA PRO A 278 -9.42 -9.51 26.04
C PRO A 278 -10.44 -9.52 24.89
N ALA A 279 -11.64 -8.97 25.11
CA ALA A 279 -12.69 -8.86 24.10
C ALA A 279 -12.27 -8.09 22.83
N ALA A 280 -11.20 -7.29 22.90
CA ALA A 280 -10.66 -6.61 21.74
C ALA A 280 -10.14 -7.58 20.66
N GLY A 281 -9.71 -8.78 21.05
CA GLY A 281 -9.15 -9.77 20.15
C GLY A 281 -10.10 -10.91 19.76
N GLU A 282 -11.36 -10.85 20.22
CA GLU A 282 -12.37 -11.84 19.85
C GLU A 282 -12.72 -11.75 18.36
N THR A 283 -12.61 -12.87 17.67
CA THR A 283 -12.93 -13.02 16.24
C THR A 283 -14.07 -14.02 16.00
N GLY A 284 -14.75 -14.44 17.07
CA GLY A 284 -15.92 -15.31 17.00
C GLY A 284 -17.15 -14.60 16.44
N SER A 285 -18.19 -15.37 16.09
CA SER A 285 -19.38 -14.89 15.36
C SER A 285 -20.14 -13.73 16.00
N ASN A 286 -19.99 -13.53 17.31
CA ASN A 286 -20.69 -12.49 18.07
C ASN A 286 -19.80 -11.27 18.40
N SER A 287 -18.57 -11.22 17.91
CA SER A 287 -17.65 -10.14 18.24
C SER A 287 -17.86 -8.90 17.36
N ASN A 288 -17.35 -7.74 17.80
CA ASN A 288 -17.34 -6.52 16.99
C ASN A 288 -16.59 -6.71 15.65
N PHE A 289 -15.60 -7.61 15.63
CA PHE A 289 -14.91 -7.98 14.39
C PHE A 289 -15.83 -8.73 13.42
N ALA A 290 -16.66 -9.67 13.91
CA ALA A 290 -17.60 -10.39 13.05
C ALA A 290 -18.65 -9.46 12.40
N VAL A 291 -19.09 -8.41 13.11
CA VAL A 291 -19.97 -7.37 12.56
C VAL A 291 -19.29 -6.62 11.40
N LEU A 292 -17.99 -6.35 11.50
CA LEU A 292 -17.21 -5.63 10.50
C LEU A 292 -16.83 -6.50 9.30
N GLN A 293 -16.67 -7.81 9.51
CA GLN A 293 -16.09 -8.72 8.53
C GLN A 293 -16.77 -8.64 7.16
N PRO A 294 -18.11 -8.65 7.01
CA PRO A 294 -18.76 -8.55 5.70
C PRO A 294 -18.40 -7.28 4.93
N ALA A 295 -18.36 -6.13 5.63
CA ALA A 295 -17.98 -4.86 5.02
C ALA A 295 -16.53 -4.89 4.53
N LEU A 296 -15.62 -5.46 5.33
CA LEU A 296 -14.21 -5.58 4.97
C LEU A 296 -13.96 -6.60 3.85
N GLU A 297 -14.70 -7.71 3.82
CA GLU A 297 -14.65 -8.70 2.74
C GLU A 297 -15.18 -8.13 1.42
N SER A 298 -16.13 -7.20 1.46
CA SER A 298 -16.60 -6.48 0.26
C SER A 298 -15.51 -5.60 -0.38
N LEU A 299 -14.52 -5.15 0.41
CA LEU A 299 -13.32 -4.47 -0.09
C LEU A 299 -12.25 -5.46 -0.61
N GLY A 300 -12.44 -6.75 -0.35
CA GLY A 300 -11.45 -7.85 -0.32
C GLY A 300 -10.82 -8.28 -1.64
N ARG A 301 -11.03 -7.58 -2.76
CA ARG A 301 -10.22 -7.81 -3.98
C ARG A 301 -8.95 -6.96 -4.05
N ARG A 302 -8.77 -5.99 -3.14
CA ARG A 302 -7.73 -4.96 -3.29
C ARG A 302 -6.65 -4.98 -2.22
N ILE A 303 -6.95 -5.48 -1.01
CA ILE A 303 -6.00 -5.66 0.11
C ILE A 303 -6.54 -6.69 1.12
N ASN A 304 -5.67 -7.53 1.68
CA ASN A 304 -6.01 -8.55 2.70
C ASN A 304 -6.22 -7.95 4.11
N ILE A 305 -7.03 -6.89 4.23
CA ILE A 305 -7.23 -6.19 5.51
C ILE A 305 -7.90 -7.08 6.54
N VAL A 306 -8.90 -7.87 6.13
CA VAL A 306 -9.64 -8.78 7.02
C VAL A 306 -8.66 -9.74 7.71
N GLY A 307 -7.79 -10.37 6.92
CA GLY A 307 -6.76 -11.27 7.44
C GLY A 307 -5.78 -10.56 8.36
N THR A 308 -5.27 -9.38 7.96
CA THR A 308 -4.35 -8.59 8.79
C THR A 308 -4.96 -8.20 10.13
N LEU A 309 -6.18 -7.66 10.14
CA LEU A 309 -6.87 -7.27 11.37
C LEU A 309 -7.15 -8.49 12.25
N ARG A 310 -7.71 -9.57 11.68
CA ARG A 310 -7.99 -10.82 12.41
C ARG A 310 -6.74 -11.36 13.08
N THR A 311 -5.64 -11.46 12.35
CA THR A 311 -4.37 -11.98 12.88
C THR A 311 -3.83 -11.10 14.00
N ALA A 312 -3.86 -9.78 13.86
CA ALA A 312 -3.38 -8.86 14.89
C ALA A 312 -4.24 -8.93 16.18
N LEU A 313 -5.56 -9.01 16.02
CA LEU A 313 -6.52 -9.16 17.12
C LEU A 313 -6.32 -10.50 17.85
N ALA A 314 -6.19 -11.61 17.12
CA ALA A 314 -5.94 -12.93 17.71
C ALA A 314 -4.58 -13.01 18.42
N ALA A 315 -3.53 -12.40 17.86
CA ALA A 315 -2.23 -12.32 18.51
C ALA A 315 -2.29 -11.56 19.85
N TYR A 316 -3.03 -10.45 19.88
CA TYR A 316 -3.26 -9.69 21.11
C TYR A 316 -4.03 -10.50 22.17
N ASP A 317 -5.14 -11.14 21.78
CA ASP A 317 -5.93 -12.01 22.67
C ASP A 317 -5.08 -13.12 23.28
N LYS A 318 -4.26 -13.78 22.45
CA LYS A 318 -3.31 -14.80 22.89
C LYS A 318 -2.35 -14.26 23.95
N SER A 319 -1.74 -13.09 23.73
CA SER A 319 -0.79 -12.51 24.70
C SER A 319 -1.46 -12.10 26.00
N VAL A 320 -2.71 -11.65 25.98
CA VAL A 320 -3.47 -11.32 27.21
C VAL A 320 -3.88 -12.58 27.98
N LYS A 321 -4.29 -13.64 27.27
CA LYS A 321 -4.72 -14.92 27.87
C LYS A 321 -3.58 -15.80 28.37
N ALA A 322 -2.40 -15.76 27.72
CA ALA A 322 -1.25 -16.62 28.02
C ALA A 322 -0.51 -16.29 29.36
N LYS A 323 -1.17 -15.57 30.27
CA LYS A 323 -0.73 -15.02 31.57
C LYS A 323 -0.10 -13.61 31.46
N PRO A 324 -0.53 -12.66 32.30
CA PRO A 324 -0.21 -11.23 32.20
C PRO A 324 1.25 -10.83 32.52
N SER A 325 2.17 -11.78 32.76
CA SER A 325 3.52 -11.48 33.21
C SER A 325 4.45 -10.94 32.12
N ASN A 326 4.12 -11.10 30.84
CA ASN A 326 4.92 -10.56 29.72
C ASN A 326 4.39 -9.21 29.22
N ALA A 327 4.55 -8.17 30.03
CA ALA A 327 4.09 -6.82 29.70
C ALA A 327 4.68 -6.26 28.38
N VAL A 328 5.89 -6.70 28.01
CA VAL A 328 6.55 -6.31 26.75
C VAL A 328 5.80 -6.88 25.55
N GLU A 329 5.46 -8.16 25.59
CA GLU A 329 4.71 -8.82 24.52
C GLU A 329 3.30 -8.24 24.39
N ILE A 330 2.57 -8.06 25.51
CA ILE A 330 1.24 -7.44 25.51
C ILE A 330 1.30 -6.03 24.89
N LYS A 331 2.32 -5.24 25.21
CA LYS A 331 2.50 -3.91 24.62
C LYS A 331 2.74 -3.99 23.12
N ALA A 332 3.57 -4.93 22.67
CA ALA A 332 3.88 -5.12 21.25
C ALA A 332 2.65 -5.58 20.45
N THR A 333 1.94 -6.62 20.88
CA THR A 333 0.77 -7.14 20.17
C THR A 333 -0.40 -6.15 20.21
N LYS A 334 -0.59 -5.41 21.33
CA LYS A 334 -1.54 -4.30 21.39
C LYS A 334 -1.23 -3.23 20.35
N LYS A 335 0.04 -2.83 20.21
CA LYS A 335 0.46 -1.84 19.23
C LYS A 335 0.14 -2.32 17.80
N THR A 336 0.49 -3.56 17.46
CA THR A 336 0.15 -4.16 16.16
C THR A 336 -1.35 -4.19 15.91
N ALA A 337 -2.16 -4.53 16.90
CA ALA A 337 -3.62 -4.50 16.81
C ALA A 337 -4.17 -3.09 16.57
N LEU A 338 -3.66 -2.07 17.28
CA LEU A 338 -4.05 -0.67 17.09
C LEU A 338 -3.67 -0.15 15.69
N GLU A 339 -2.49 -0.53 15.18
CA GLU A 339 -2.06 -0.21 13.82
C GLU A 339 -2.94 -0.86 12.77
N ALA A 340 -3.31 -2.13 12.96
CA ALA A 340 -4.23 -2.85 12.07
C ALA A 340 -5.63 -2.21 12.06
N VAL A 341 -6.13 -1.75 13.21
CA VAL A 341 -7.37 -0.97 13.30
C VAL A 341 -7.23 0.33 12.51
N ALA A 342 -6.14 1.09 12.66
CA ALA A 342 -5.93 2.34 11.93
C ALA A 342 -5.88 2.12 10.40
N ILE A 343 -5.20 1.09 9.93
CA ILE A 343 -5.18 0.70 8.51
C ILE A 343 -6.59 0.34 8.03
N THR A 344 -7.37 -0.37 8.84
CA THR A 344 -8.76 -0.73 8.52
C THR A 344 -9.66 0.50 8.43
N GLN A 345 -9.46 1.50 9.27
CA GLN A 345 -10.18 2.77 9.18
C GLN A 345 -9.86 3.50 7.86
N GLN A 346 -8.60 3.51 7.44
CA GLN A 346 -8.19 4.08 6.14
C GLN A 346 -8.81 3.32 4.97
N ALA A 347 -8.97 2.00 5.09
CA ALA A 347 -9.62 1.21 4.06
C ALA A 347 -11.11 1.51 3.87
N LEU A 348 -11.82 1.79 4.96
CA LEU A 348 -13.27 2.05 4.90
C LEU A 348 -13.57 3.47 4.43
N ALA A 349 -12.78 4.44 4.91
CA ALA A 349 -13.12 5.85 4.81
C ALA A 349 -11.94 6.76 4.41
N GLY A 350 -10.78 6.20 4.06
CA GLY A 350 -9.55 6.95 3.81
C GLY A 350 -9.68 7.98 2.69
N GLN A 351 -10.47 7.73 1.65
CA GLN A 351 -10.71 8.74 0.61
C GLN A 351 -11.38 10.02 1.13
N PHE A 352 -12.07 9.95 2.26
CA PHE A 352 -12.75 11.08 2.91
C PHE A 352 -12.03 11.58 4.16
N TRP A 353 -10.83 11.06 4.46
CA TRP A 353 -10.17 11.33 5.74
C TRP A 353 -9.95 12.82 6.01
N GLY A 354 -9.61 13.61 4.99
CA GLY A 354 -9.48 15.06 5.12
C GLY A 354 -10.80 15.84 5.10
N SER A 355 -11.95 15.18 4.95
CA SER A 355 -13.24 15.88 4.83
C SER A 355 -13.73 16.39 6.19
N PRO A 356 -14.25 17.64 6.28
CA PRO A 356 -14.80 18.17 7.53
C PRO A 356 -15.93 17.30 8.12
N LYS A 357 -16.76 16.69 7.25
CA LYS A 357 -17.87 15.82 7.68
C LYS A 357 -17.37 14.58 8.41
N LEU A 358 -16.36 13.89 7.87
CA LEU A 358 -15.79 12.72 8.54
C LEU A 358 -15.04 13.14 9.81
N GLN A 359 -14.28 14.24 9.78
CA GLN A 359 -13.57 14.75 10.96
C GLN A 359 -14.53 15.10 12.11
N ALA A 360 -15.64 15.76 11.82
CA ALA A 360 -16.68 16.05 12.82
C ALA A 360 -17.26 14.77 13.43
N PHE A 361 -17.54 13.76 12.59
CA PHE A 361 -18.02 12.46 13.06
C PHE A 361 -16.98 11.77 13.97
N LEU A 362 -15.72 11.68 13.53
CA LEU A 362 -14.64 11.05 14.31
C LEU A 362 -14.40 11.77 15.64
N ALA A 363 -14.53 13.10 15.68
CA ALA A 363 -14.41 13.89 16.90
C ALA A 363 -15.51 13.60 17.92
N GLY A 364 -16.70 13.20 17.46
CA GLY A 364 -17.85 12.82 18.29
C GLY A 364 -17.83 11.38 18.81
N LEU A 365 -16.90 10.53 18.35
CA LEU A 365 -16.78 9.17 18.85
C LEU A 365 -16.22 9.14 20.30
N PRO A 366 -16.62 8.17 21.14
CA PRO A 366 -16.08 8.02 22.49
C PRO A 366 -14.55 7.85 22.48
N LYS A 367 -13.85 8.51 23.41
CA LYS A 367 -12.37 8.56 23.46
C LYS A 367 -11.75 7.76 24.60
N LYS A 368 -12.51 7.41 25.64
CA LYS A 368 -12.04 6.72 26.84
C LYS A 368 -13.05 5.71 27.34
#